data_AF-A0A0A8IJQ0-F1
#
_entry.id   AF-A0A0A8IJQ0-F1
#
_cell.length_a   1.000
_cell.length_b   1.000
_cell.length_c   1.000
_cell.angle_alpha   90.00
_cell.angle_beta   90.00
_cell.angle_gamma   90.00
#
_symmetry.space_group_name_H-M   'P 1'
#
loop_
_entity.id
_entity.type
_entity.pdbx_description
1 polymer ?
#
loop_
_entity_poly.entity_id
_entity_poly.type
_entity_poly.pdbx_seq_one_letter_code
_entity_poly.pdbx_strand_id
1 'polypeptide(L)'
;PLQNPLTLGPRRPLDPNNGAGIRRASIVWFRNDLRVHDNECLNSANNESMSVLPVYCFDPRDYGKSSSGFDKTGPYRAQFLVESVSDLRKNLQARGSDLVVRIGKPETVLVELAKTIGADAIYAHREVSHDEVKSEERIESALKEENVEVKYFWGSTLYHMDDLPFKLEDMPT
;
A
#
# COMPACT_ATOMS: atom_id res chain seq x y z
N PRO A 1 -7.99 37.87 -1.52
CA PRO A 1 -7.43 37.67 -0.17
C PRO A 1 -7.80 36.26 0.35
N LEU A 2 -7.03 35.27 -0.07
CA LEU A 2 -7.10 33.90 0.45
C LEU A 2 -5.68 33.54 0.90
N GLN A 3 -5.26 34.15 2.00
CA GLN A 3 -4.12 33.67 2.75
C GLN A 3 -4.68 32.77 3.85
N ASN A 4 -4.65 31.46 3.60
CA ASN A 4 -4.51 30.52 4.68
C ASN A 4 -3.52 29.46 4.20
N PRO A 5 -2.23 29.54 4.58
CA PRO A 5 -1.29 28.48 4.26
C PRO A 5 -1.77 27.24 5.03
N LEU A 6 -2.08 26.16 4.31
CA LEU A 6 -2.31 24.86 4.90
C LEU A 6 -1.08 24.52 5.76
N THR A 7 -1.23 24.60 7.08
CA THR A 7 -0.16 24.25 8.02
C THR A 7 0.03 22.75 7.96
N LEU A 8 0.95 22.30 7.09
CA LEU A 8 1.50 20.94 7.07
C LEU A 8 2.49 20.78 8.23
N GLY A 9 1.98 20.90 9.46
CA GLY A 9 2.70 20.40 10.64
C GLY A 9 2.46 18.88 10.77
N PRO A 10 3.43 18.10 11.24
CA PRO A 10 3.19 16.70 11.56
C PRO A 10 2.16 16.62 12.68
N ARG A 11 0.96 16.09 12.37
CA ARG A 11 -0.10 15.81 13.35
C ARG A 11 0.23 14.55 14.16
N ARG A 12 1.41 14.47 14.77
CA ARG A 12 1.61 13.48 15.83
C ARG A 12 1.04 14.09 17.10
N PRO A 13 -0.01 13.52 17.72
CA PRO A 13 -0.38 13.92 19.07
C PRO A 13 0.84 13.72 19.97
N LEU A 14 1.29 14.78 20.63
CA LEU A 14 2.42 14.74 21.57
C LEU A 14 2.08 13.92 22.83
N ASP A 15 0.80 13.62 23.05
CA ASP A 15 0.30 12.90 24.21
C ASP A 15 -0.10 11.45 23.86
N PRO A 16 0.64 10.44 24.37
CA PRO A 16 0.26 9.02 24.23
C PRO A 16 -0.97 8.63 25.06
N ASN A 17 -1.52 9.56 25.86
CA ASN A 17 -2.56 9.29 26.85
C ASN A 17 -3.98 9.64 26.39
N ASN A 18 -4.16 10.21 25.19
CA ASN A 18 -5.49 10.40 24.62
C ASN A 18 -5.89 9.12 23.85
N GLY A 19 -6.19 8.08 24.64
CA GLY A 19 -6.39 6.69 24.23
C GLY A 19 -7.68 6.42 23.47
N ALA A 20 -7.75 6.91 22.23
CA ALA A 20 -8.60 6.31 21.20
C ALA A 20 -7.70 5.71 20.09
N GLY A 21 -7.25 4.48 20.30
CA GLY A 21 -6.97 3.52 19.20
C GLY A 21 -5.73 3.71 18.31
N ILE A 22 -4.60 4.24 18.80
CA ILE A 22 -3.35 4.21 18.01
C ILE A 22 -2.82 2.76 17.96
N ARG A 23 -2.65 2.21 16.74
CA ARG A 23 -2.10 0.87 16.50
C ARG A 23 -0.62 0.81 16.87
N ARG A 24 -0.13 -0.34 17.35
CA ARG A 24 1.29 -0.46 17.72
C ARG A 24 2.19 -0.49 16.49
N ALA A 25 1.84 -1.32 15.53
CA ALA A 25 2.55 -1.48 14.27
C ALA A 25 1.56 -1.67 13.13
N SER A 26 1.91 -1.17 11.95
CA SER A 26 1.15 -1.42 10.74
C SER A 26 2.07 -1.59 9.55
N ILE A 27 1.61 -2.33 8.56
CA ILE A 27 2.34 -2.55 7.31
C ILE A 27 1.74 -1.63 6.24
N VAL A 28 2.58 -0.94 5.49
CA VAL A 28 2.17 -0.29 4.24
C VAL A 28 2.67 -1.16 3.10
N TRP A 29 1.75 -1.79 2.39
CA TRP A 29 2.06 -2.67 1.28
C TRP A 29 2.00 -1.90 -0.04
N PHE A 30 3.17 -1.65 -0.61
CA PHE A 30 3.34 -1.00 -1.90
C PHE A 30 3.16 -2.00 -3.06
N ARG A 31 2.50 -1.55 -4.12
CA ARG A 31 2.33 -2.25 -5.40
C ARG A 31 2.70 -1.33 -6.57
N ASN A 32 1.71 -0.80 -7.28
CA ASN A 32 1.87 0.11 -8.41
C ASN A 32 1.97 1.58 -7.98
N ASP A 33 1.90 1.84 -6.67
CA ASP A 33 1.90 3.14 -6.01
C ASP A 33 3.28 3.48 -5.41
N LEU A 34 4.37 3.23 -6.15
CA LEU A 34 5.77 3.35 -5.71
C LEU A 34 6.25 4.80 -5.49
N ARG A 35 5.57 5.53 -4.60
CA ARG A 35 5.80 6.94 -4.30
C ARG A 35 5.57 7.25 -2.83
N VAL A 36 6.28 8.23 -2.31
CA VAL A 36 6.03 8.80 -0.97
C VAL A 36 5.06 9.98 -1.03
N HIS A 37 5.11 10.76 -2.10
CA HIS A 37 4.25 11.91 -2.29
C HIS A 37 2.84 11.47 -2.63
N ASP A 38 1.85 12.15 -2.04
CA ASP A 38 0.43 11.92 -2.33
C ASP A 38 0.05 10.42 -2.28
N ASN A 39 0.51 9.75 -1.23
CA ASN A 39 0.20 8.35 -0.94
C ASN A 39 -0.65 8.30 0.33
N GLU A 40 -1.95 8.07 0.15
CA GLU A 40 -2.91 8.07 1.24
C GLU A 40 -2.69 6.89 2.18
N CYS A 41 -2.31 5.71 1.68
CA CYS A 41 -1.98 4.56 2.51
C CYS A 41 -0.85 4.85 3.49
N LEU A 42 0.24 5.45 2.99
CA LEU A 42 1.37 5.83 3.81
C LEU A 42 1.00 6.93 4.82
N ASN A 43 0.23 7.93 4.41
CA ASN A 43 -0.23 9.00 5.28
C ASN A 43 -1.15 8.48 6.40
N SER A 44 -2.15 7.68 6.06
CA SER A 44 -3.10 7.08 6.99
C SER A 44 -2.41 6.14 7.97
N ALA A 45 -1.52 5.25 7.50
CA ALA A 45 -0.75 4.38 8.37
C ALA A 45 0.12 5.16 9.35
N ASN A 46 0.78 6.24 8.90
CA ASN A 46 1.63 7.08 9.74
C ASN A 46 0.84 7.87 10.80
N ASN A 47 -0.42 8.22 10.53
CA ASN A 47 -1.27 8.94 11.47
C ASN A 47 -1.97 8.00 12.47
N GLU A 48 -2.23 6.75 12.07
CA GLU A 48 -2.99 5.79 12.88
C GLU A 48 -2.11 4.78 13.65
N SER A 49 -0.79 4.80 13.45
CA SER A 49 0.13 3.79 14.00
C SER A 49 1.36 4.41 14.65
N MET A 50 1.87 3.79 15.72
CA MET A 50 3.13 4.20 16.36
C MET A 50 4.35 3.87 15.48
N SER A 51 4.28 2.78 14.73
CA SER A 51 5.33 2.34 13.81
C SER A 51 4.74 1.83 12.51
N VAL A 52 5.43 2.10 11.41
CA VAL A 52 5.02 1.71 10.06
C VAL A 52 6.15 0.93 9.41
N LEU A 53 5.83 -0.24 8.85
CA LEU A 53 6.74 -1.05 8.05
C LEU A 53 6.35 -0.98 6.57
N PRO A 54 7.05 -0.18 5.75
CA PRO A 54 6.92 -0.23 4.29
C PRO A 54 7.38 -1.58 3.74
N VAL A 55 6.55 -2.23 2.93
CA VAL A 55 6.83 -3.54 2.32
C VAL A 55 6.52 -3.51 0.82
N TYR A 56 7.43 -4.08 0.02
CA TYR A 56 7.19 -4.41 -1.37
C TYR A 56 7.50 -5.88 -1.64
N CYS A 57 6.61 -6.56 -2.35
CA CYS A 57 6.74 -7.98 -2.69
C CYS A 57 6.88 -8.12 -4.21
N PHE A 58 8.01 -8.67 -4.65
CA PHE A 58 8.15 -9.22 -6.00
C PHE A 58 7.40 -10.54 -6.06
N ASP A 59 6.18 -10.51 -6.58
CA ASP A 59 5.34 -11.70 -6.71
C ASP A 59 5.82 -12.58 -7.88
N PRO A 60 6.21 -13.85 -7.65
CA PRO A 60 6.63 -14.74 -8.74
C PRO A 60 5.59 -14.91 -9.86
N ARG A 61 4.30 -14.69 -9.57
CA ARG A 61 3.21 -14.77 -10.55
C ARG A 61 3.32 -13.73 -11.67
N ASP A 62 3.98 -12.60 -11.42
CA ASP A 62 4.13 -11.51 -12.39
C ASP A 62 5.25 -11.72 -13.39
N TYR A 63 6.14 -12.68 -13.11
CA TYR A 63 7.33 -13.00 -13.92
C TYR A 63 7.21 -14.36 -14.64
N GLY A 64 6.03 -14.98 -14.60
CA GLY A 64 5.70 -16.16 -15.38
C GLY A 64 5.28 -15.84 -16.82
N LYS A 65 4.70 -16.84 -17.49
CA LYS A 65 4.08 -16.66 -18.81
C LYS A 65 2.62 -16.21 -18.69
N SER A 66 2.18 -15.37 -19.63
CA SER A 66 0.77 -15.00 -19.79
C SER A 66 0.00 -16.15 -20.45
N SER A 67 -1.33 -16.02 -20.51
CA SER A 67 -2.20 -16.97 -21.21
C SER A 67 -1.85 -17.13 -22.70
N SER A 68 -1.23 -16.12 -23.30
CA SER A 68 -0.75 -16.14 -24.69
C SER A 68 0.67 -16.66 -24.85
N GLY A 69 1.34 -17.11 -23.78
CA GLY A 69 2.69 -17.69 -23.81
C GLY A 69 3.84 -16.68 -23.79
N PHE A 70 3.56 -15.38 -23.80
CA PHE A 70 4.57 -14.32 -23.65
C PHE A 70 4.94 -14.12 -22.18
N ASP A 71 6.10 -13.50 -21.91
CA ASP A 71 6.43 -13.10 -20.53
C ASP A 71 5.38 -12.12 -20.02
N LYS A 72 4.79 -12.41 -18.84
CA LYS A 72 3.88 -11.46 -18.19
C LYS A 72 4.59 -10.13 -17.97
N THR A 73 5.83 -10.18 -17.49
CA THR A 73 6.73 -9.02 -17.35
C THR A 73 8.00 -9.21 -18.17
N GLY A 74 8.10 -8.46 -19.27
CA GLY A 74 9.29 -8.42 -20.10
C GLY A 74 10.47 -7.70 -19.44
N PRO A 75 11.69 -7.86 -19.99
CA PRO A 75 12.93 -7.43 -19.35
C PRO A 75 13.00 -5.91 -19.11
N TYR A 76 12.53 -5.09 -20.05
CA TYR A 76 12.56 -3.63 -19.90
C TYR A 76 11.68 -3.14 -18.75
N ARG A 77 10.48 -3.72 -18.60
CA ARG A 77 9.58 -3.37 -17.49
C ARG A 77 10.10 -3.90 -16.16
N ALA A 78 10.69 -5.11 -16.15
CA ALA A 78 11.32 -5.66 -14.95
C ALA A 78 12.46 -4.76 -14.46
N GLN A 79 13.31 -4.27 -15.37
CA GLN A 79 14.38 -3.33 -15.03
C GLN A 79 13.82 -2.02 -14.46
N PHE A 80 12.86 -1.39 -15.14
CA PHE A 80 12.21 -0.17 -14.67
C PHE A 80 11.60 -0.34 -13.26
N LEU A 81 10.99 -1.50 -13.00
CA LEU A 81 10.38 -1.79 -11.72
C LEU A 81 11.42 -1.95 -10.60
N VAL A 82 12.54 -2.65 -10.87
CA VAL A 82 13.66 -2.75 -9.92
C VAL A 82 14.23 -1.37 -9.59
N GLU A 83 14.40 -0.51 -10.60
CA GLU A 83 14.87 0.87 -10.45
C GLU A 83 13.88 1.69 -9.60
N SER A 84 12.57 1.57 -9.88
CA SER A 84 11.50 2.26 -9.15
C SER A 84 11.43 1.85 -7.68
N VAL A 85 11.54 0.54 -7.39
CA VAL A 85 11.58 0.01 -6.00
C VAL A 85 12.85 0.49 -5.28
N SER A 86 13.99 0.55 -5.97
CA SER A 86 15.24 1.08 -5.41
C SER A 86 15.12 2.57 -5.07
N ASP A 87 14.48 3.35 -5.94
CA ASP A 87 14.23 4.78 -5.69
C ASP A 87 13.27 5.00 -4.53
N LEU A 88 12.17 4.24 -4.45
CA LEU A 88 11.24 4.28 -3.32
C LEU A 88 11.96 4.01 -1.99
N ARG A 89 12.83 2.99 -1.94
CA ARG A 89 13.64 2.69 -0.75
C ARG A 89 14.48 3.91 -0.34
N LYS A 90 15.21 4.53 -1.28
CA LYS A 90 16.04 5.72 -0.99
C LYS A 90 15.19 6.87 -0.46
N ASN A 91 14.01 7.10 -1.05
CA ASN A 91 13.09 8.15 -0.63
C ASN A 91 12.53 7.93 0.78
N LEU A 92 12.29 6.67 1.18
CA LEU A 92 11.88 6.30 2.54
C LEU A 92 13.03 6.43 3.54
N GLN A 93 14.24 6.00 3.15
CA GLN A 93 15.45 6.14 3.98
C GLN A 93 15.80 7.61 4.26
N ALA A 94 15.67 8.49 3.27
CA ALA A 94 15.85 9.93 3.44
C ALA A 94 14.88 10.55 4.46
N ARG A 95 13.79 9.85 4.81
CA ARG A 95 12.78 10.26 5.78
C ARG A 95 12.86 9.48 7.10
N GLY A 96 13.92 8.70 7.32
CA GLY A 96 14.14 7.94 8.56
C GLY A 96 13.39 6.62 8.64
N SER A 97 12.89 6.09 7.51
CA SER A 97 12.28 4.76 7.40
C SER A 97 13.16 3.84 6.54
N ASP A 98 12.64 2.71 6.07
CA ASP A 98 13.26 1.83 5.08
C ASP A 98 12.17 1.05 4.33
N LEU A 99 12.54 0.36 3.25
CA LEU A 99 11.65 -0.52 2.48
C LEU A 99 12.08 -1.98 2.60
N VAL A 100 11.24 -2.79 3.25
CA VAL A 100 11.39 -4.25 3.24
C VAL A 100 10.99 -4.77 1.87
N VAL A 101 11.95 -5.38 1.18
CA VAL A 101 11.71 -6.04 -0.11
C VAL A 101 11.77 -7.54 0.09
N ARG A 102 10.78 -8.26 -0.44
CA ARG A 102 10.68 -9.71 -0.42
C ARG A 102 10.35 -10.24 -1.81
N ILE A 103 10.69 -11.50 -2.05
CA ILE A 103 10.26 -12.27 -3.21
C ILE A 103 9.33 -13.35 -2.69
N GLY A 104 8.10 -13.40 -3.18
CA GLY A 104 7.10 -14.34 -2.70
C GLY A 104 5.69 -13.83 -2.91
N LYS A 105 4.73 -14.73 -2.67
CA LYS A 105 3.30 -14.39 -2.74
C LYS A 105 2.96 -13.41 -1.62
N PRO A 106 2.37 -12.24 -1.92
CA PRO A 106 2.01 -11.25 -0.90
C PRO A 106 1.17 -11.84 0.24
N GLU A 107 0.21 -12.72 -0.05
CA GLU A 107 -0.62 -13.37 0.97
C GLU A 107 0.17 -14.19 1.99
N THR A 108 1.33 -14.73 1.62
CA THR A 108 2.20 -15.48 2.52
C THR A 108 3.17 -14.56 3.26
N VAL A 109 3.81 -13.65 2.51
CA VAL A 109 4.82 -12.73 3.05
C VAL A 109 4.21 -11.75 4.05
N LEU A 110 3.04 -11.18 3.74
CA LEU A 110 2.39 -10.20 4.61
C LEU A 110 1.94 -10.82 5.93
N VAL A 111 1.43 -12.06 5.91
CA VAL A 111 1.08 -12.81 7.13
C VAL A 111 2.32 -13.05 8.00
N GLU A 112 3.43 -13.50 7.40
CA GLU A 112 4.68 -13.73 8.11
C GLU A 112 5.20 -12.44 8.78
N LEU A 113 5.21 -11.34 8.02
CA LEU A 113 5.67 -10.04 8.53
C LEU A 113 4.73 -9.48 9.60
N ALA A 114 3.41 -9.60 9.42
CA ALA A 114 2.42 -9.15 10.40
C ALA A 114 2.60 -9.87 11.73
N LYS A 115 2.79 -11.19 11.72
CA LYS A 115 3.11 -11.97 12.93
C LYS A 115 4.42 -11.54 13.57
N THR A 116 5.45 -11.35 12.76
CA THR A 116 6.81 -11.05 13.24
C THR A 116 6.86 -9.71 13.99
N ILE A 117 6.16 -8.69 13.50
CA ILE A 117 6.19 -7.35 14.11
C ILE A 117 5.00 -7.09 15.04
N GLY A 118 4.01 -8.00 15.08
CA GLY A 118 2.74 -7.78 15.75
C GLY A 118 1.98 -6.61 15.13
N ALA A 119 1.81 -6.64 13.81
CA ALA A 119 1.05 -5.63 13.08
C ALA A 119 -0.45 -5.82 13.30
N ASP A 120 -1.15 -4.73 13.61
CA ASP A 120 -2.60 -4.75 13.82
C ASP A 120 -3.37 -4.43 12.53
N ALA A 121 -2.70 -3.82 11.55
CA ALA A 121 -3.30 -3.49 10.25
C ALA A 121 -2.30 -3.47 9.09
N ILE A 122 -2.84 -3.65 7.89
CA ILE A 122 -2.17 -3.47 6.60
C ILE A 122 -2.91 -2.41 5.78
N TYR A 123 -2.17 -1.46 5.23
CA TYR A 123 -2.67 -0.38 4.38
C TYR A 123 -2.15 -0.60 2.95
N ALA A 124 -3.04 -0.56 1.96
CA ALA A 124 -2.69 -0.72 0.55
C ALA A 124 -3.63 0.07 -0.35
N HIS A 125 -3.16 0.54 -1.51
CA HIS A 125 -4.07 1.12 -2.52
C HIS A 125 -5.01 0.02 -3.04
N ARG A 126 -6.25 0.34 -3.43
CA ARG A 126 -7.19 -0.59 -4.07
C ARG A 126 -6.84 -0.76 -5.55
N GLU A 127 -6.89 -1.99 -6.05
CA GLU A 127 -6.79 -2.28 -7.49
C GLU A 127 -8.13 -2.78 -8.05
N VAL A 128 -8.28 -2.72 -9.38
CA VAL A 128 -9.53 -3.12 -10.08
C VAL A 128 -9.36 -4.27 -11.06
N SER A 129 -8.12 -4.58 -11.44
CA SER A 129 -7.84 -5.65 -12.39
C SER A 129 -8.08 -7.03 -11.76
N HIS A 130 -8.48 -7.99 -12.58
CA HIS A 130 -8.95 -9.30 -12.13
C HIS A 130 -7.92 -10.08 -11.28
N ASP A 131 -6.65 -10.09 -11.69
CA ASP A 131 -5.60 -10.86 -10.99
C ASP A 131 -5.29 -10.22 -9.62
N GLU A 132 -5.32 -8.89 -9.56
CA GLU A 132 -5.07 -8.06 -8.40
C GLU A 132 -6.21 -8.17 -7.38
N VAL A 133 -7.48 -8.07 -7.81
CA VAL A 133 -8.64 -8.27 -6.94
C VAL A 133 -8.64 -9.66 -6.33
N LYS A 134 -8.35 -10.71 -7.13
CA LYS A 134 -8.19 -12.07 -6.61
C LYS A 134 -7.03 -12.21 -5.62
N SER A 135 -5.99 -11.40 -5.77
CA SER A 135 -4.88 -11.36 -4.82
C SER A 135 -5.31 -10.69 -3.52
N GLU A 136 -6.06 -9.59 -3.59
CA GLU A 136 -6.63 -8.90 -2.42
C GLU A 136 -7.56 -9.82 -1.63
N GLU A 137 -8.46 -10.56 -2.28
CA GLU A 137 -9.35 -11.54 -1.63
C GLU A 137 -8.56 -12.62 -0.85
N ARG A 138 -7.45 -13.11 -1.42
CA ARG A 138 -6.58 -14.09 -0.75
C ARG A 138 -5.89 -13.48 0.48
N ILE A 139 -5.44 -12.23 0.37
CA ILE A 139 -4.77 -11.50 1.45
C ILE A 139 -5.74 -11.20 2.58
N GLU A 140 -6.93 -10.68 2.26
CA GLU A 140 -8.00 -10.43 3.23
C GLU A 140 -8.36 -11.71 3.97
N SER A 141 -8.52 -12.83 3.25
CA SER A 141 -8.82 -14.13 3.87
C SER A 141 -7.70 -14.58 4.81
N ALA A 142 -6.45 -14.50 4.36
CA ALA A 142 -5.29 -14.95 5.15
C ALA A 142 -5.04 -14.09 6.39
N LEU A 143 -5.26 -12.77 6.31
CA LEU A 143 -5.05 -11.85 7.43
C LEU A 143 -6.22 -11.83 8.42
N LYS A 144 -7.43 -12.16 7.96
CA LYS A 144 -8.59 -12.33 8.83
C LYS A 144 -8.39 -13.46 9.85
N GLU A 145 -7.74 -14.55 9.44
CA GLU A 145 -7.38 -15.66 10.35
C GLU A 145 -6.42 -15.21 11.47
N GLU A 146 -5.64 -14.16 11.20
CA GLU A 146 -4.66 -13.58 12.12
C GLU A 146 -5.18 -12.36 12.88
N ASN A 147 -6.46 -12.01 12.70
CA ASN A 147 -7.09 -10.83 13.29
C ASN A 147 -6.36 -9.51 12.94
N VAL A 148 -5.80 -9.44 11.73
CA VAL A 148 -5.14 -8.23 11.19
C VAL A 148 -6.10 -7.54 10.23
N GLU A 149 -6.36 -6.26 10.46
CA GLU A 149 -7.24 -5.46 9.59
C GLU A 149 -6.55 -5.11 8.27
N VAL A 150 -7.26 -5.21 7.15
CA VAL A 150 -6.76 -4.75 5.84
C VAL A 150 -7.57 -3.54 5.39
N LYS A 151 -6.89 -2.42 5.15
CA LYS A 151 -7.49 -1.16 4.72
C LYS A 151 -7.04 -0.82 3.31
N TYR A 152 -8.01 -0.71 2.42
CA TYR A 152 -7.78 -0.29 1.04
C TYR A 152 -8.17 1.17 0.82
N PHE A 153 -7.35 1.89 0.08
CA PHE A 153 -7.58 3.30 -0.28
C PHE A 153 -7.61 3.46 -1.79
N TRP A 154 -8.53 4.29 -2.29
CA TRP A 154 -8.60 4.58 -3.71
C TRP A 154 -7.73 5.79 -4.05
N GLY A 155 -6.72 5.61 -4.90
CA GLY A 155 -5.80 6.72 -5.21
C GLY A 155 -5.00 6.56 -6.50
N SER A 156 -5.57 5.84 -7.46
CA SER A 156 -4.96 5.60 -8.78
C SER A 156 -5.50 6.55 -9.86
N THR A 157 -6.55 7.32 -9.57
CA THR A 157 -7.23 8.20 -10.52
C THR A 157 -7.11 9.67 -10.11
N LEU A 158 -7.21 10.57 -11.09
CA LEU A 158 -7.19 12.02 -10.85
C LEU A 158 -8.44 12.50 -10.09
N TYR A 159 -9.62 11.95 -10.45
CA TYR A 159 -10.86 12.17 -9.72
C TYR A 159 -11.07 10.98 -8.79
N HIS A 160 -11.33 11.25 -7.51
CA HIS A 160 -11.68 10.19 -6.58
C HIS A 160 -13.05 9.60 -6.96
N MET A 161 -13.26 8.30 -6.70
CA MET A 161 -14.52 7.63 -7.03
C MET A 161 -15.73 8.29 -6.36
N ASP A 162 -15.55 8.74 -5.12
CA ASP A 162 -16.62 9.40 -4.34
C ASP A 162 -16.95 10.81 -4.86
N ASP A 163 -16.08 11.40 -5.68
CA ASP A 163 -16.27 12.72 -6.28
C ASP A 163 -16.96 12.65 -7.66
N LEU A 164 -17.22 11.45 -8.17
CA LEU A 164 -17.91 11.27 -9.45
C LEU A 164 -19.38 11.71 -9.33
N PRO A 165 -19.93 12.40 -10.34
CA PRO A 165 -21.34 12.84 -10.33
C PRO A 165 -22.33 11.69 -10.62
N PHE A 166 -21.85 10.44 -10.66
CA PHE A 166 -22.60 9.23 -10.95
C PHE A 166 -21.92 8.05 -10.23
N LYS A 167 -22.67 6.95 -10.06
CA LYS A 167 -22.08 5.70 -9.58
C LYS A 167 -21.35 4.98 -10.71
N LEU A 168 -20.42 4.09 -10.36
CA LEU A 168 -19.68 3.32 -11.36
C LEU A 168 -20.60 2.48 -12.27
N GLU A 169 -21.72 1.98 -11.75
CA GLU A 169 -22.68 1.21 -12.55
C GLU A 169 -23.40 2.07 -13.61
N ASP A 170 -23.44 3.38 -13.39
CA ASP A 170 -24.09 4.38 -14.24
C ASP A 170 -23.07 5.16 -15.10
N MET A 171 -21.83 4.65 -15.23
CA MET A 171 -20.76 5.31 -15.98
C MET A 171 -21.18 5.50 -17.45
N PRO A 172 -21.08 6.73 -18.00
CA PRO A 172 -21.42 6.99 -19.40
C PRO A 172 -20.52 6.17 -20.35
N THR A 173 -21.15 5.48 -21.30
CA THR A 173 -20.49 4.71 -22.37
C THR A 173 -20.31 5.51 -23.64
#